data_AF-R9MJM6-F1
#
_entry.id   AF-R9MJM6-F1
#
_cell.length_a   1.000
_cell.length_b   1.000
_cell.length_c   1.000
_cell.angle_alpha   90.00
_cell.angle_beta   90.00
_cell.angle_gamma   90.00
#
_symmetry.space_group_name_H-M   'P 1'
#
loop_
_entity.id
_entity.type
_entity.pdbx_description
1 polymer ?
#
loop_
_entity_poly.entity_id
_entity_poly.type
_entity_poly.pdbx_seq_one_letter_code
_entity_poly.pdbx_strand_id
1 'polypeptide(L)'
;MKWSWNERDSECWTHGTFDTKEEAIEDAYGCKEMIKRDGFYSDDEDPMIYIGQCEYIPLRTDLDADRELEYLAELYCDESGCDYYIYEGVSDEDKKWLEQKLSSVMEEFHERVGMKPNWFRIVNMESFVLH
;
A
#
# COMPACT_ATOMS: atom_id res chain seq x y z
N MET A 1 1.45 6.53 -15.60
CA MET A 1 2.27 6.18 -14.42
C MET A 1 2.48 7.45 -13.64
N LYS A 2 2.48 7.39 -12.31
CA LYS A 2 2.79 8.54 -11.46
C LYS A 2 4.28 8.56 -11.14
N TRP A 3 4.76 9.69 -10.64
CA TRP A 3 6.13 9.88 -10.19
C TRP A 3 6.14 10.36 -8.74
N SER A 4 7.21 10.08 -8.01
CA SER A 4 7.45 10.62 -6.68
C SER A 4 8.92 11.00 -6.56
N TRP A 5 9.29 11.71 -5.50
CA TRP A 5 10.68 12.04 -5.18
C TRP A 5 10.97 11.83 -3.70
N ASN A 6 12.25 11.67 -3.35
CA ASN A 6 12.72 11.49 -1.97
C ASN A 6 14.17 11.95 -1.84
N GLU A 7 14.58 12.42 -0.65
CA GLU A 7 15.98 12.79 -0.35
C GLU A 7 16.87 11.56 -0.16
N ARG A 8 16.25 10.39 -0.05
CA ARG A 8 16.91 9.11 0.20
C ARG A 8 16.31 8.03 -0.68
N ASP A 9 17.18 7.16 -1.18
CA ASP A 9 16.77 5.85 -1.67
C ASP A 9 16.30 5.02 -0.47
N SER A 10 15.00 5.10 -0.19
CA SER A 10 14.36 4.43 0.93
C SER A 10 13.06 3.76 0.50
N GLU A 11 12.56 2.83 1.30
CA GLU A 11 11.33 2.10 0.97
C GLU A 11 10.06 2.98 1.10
N CYS A 12 10.13 4.11 1.80
CA CYS A 12 8.99 4.97 2.09
C CYS A 12 9.16 6.35 1.44
N TRP A 13 8.41 6.62 0.36
CA TRP A 13 8.43 7.88 -0.36
C TRP A 13 7.21 8.73 0.03
N THR A 14 7.45 9.91 0.59
CA THR A 14 6.42 10.69 1.32
C THR A 14 6.06 12.02 0.70
N HIS A 15 6.79 12.52 -0.30
CA HIS A 15 6.55 13.84 -0.92
C HIS A 15 5.41 13.85 -1.94
N GLY A 16 4.51 12.87 -1.87
CA GLY A 16 3.35 12.76 -2.75
C GLY A 16 3.66 12.12 -4.10
N THR A 17 2.69 12.23 -5.01
CA THR A 17 2.75 11.62 -6.33
C THR A 17 2.26 12.57 -7.41
N PHE A 18 2.99 12.65 -8.52
CA PHE A 18 2.85 13.63 -9.59
C PHE A 18 2.53 12.92 -10.92
N ASP A 19 1.87 13.62 -11.85
CA ASP A 19 1.49 13.04 -13.14
C ASP A 19 2.68 12.92 -14.09
N THR A 20 3.67 13.81 -13.94
CA THR A 20 4.88 13.82 -14.75
C THR A 20 6.14 13.79 -13.90
N LYS A 21 7.26 13.41 -14.53
CA LYS A 21 8.58 13.46 -13.89
C LYS A 21 8.95 14.92 -13.60
N GLU A 22 8.64 15.80 -14.54
CA GLU A 22 8.94 17.22 -14.48
C GLU A 22 8.23 17.90 -13.31
N GLU A 23 6.96 17.59 -13.07
CA GLU A 23 6.22 18.08 -11.88
C GLU A 23 6.86 17.61 -10.57
N ALA A 24 7.29 16.35 -10.49
CA ALA A 24 7.97 15.84 -9.29
C ALA A 24 9.32 16.54 -9.06
N ILE A 25 10.06 16.86 -10.14
CA ILE A 25 11.30 17.63 -10.07
C ILE A 25 11.02 19.07 -9.62
N GLU A 26 10.00 19.72 -10.19
CA GLU A 26 9.61 21.08 -9.82
C GLU A 26 9.23 21.18 -8.34
N ASP A 27 8.48 20.20 -7.83
CA ASP A 27 8.12 20.10 -6.42
C ASP A 27 9.36 19.95 -5.53
N ALA A 28 10.30 19.06 -5.89
CA ALA A 28 11.57 18.91 -5.19
C ALA A 28 12.38 20.22 -5.13
N TYR A 29 12.45 20.98 -6.23
CA TYR A 29 13.07 22.31 -6.23
C TYR A 29 12.32 23.31 -5.34
N GLY A 30 10.99 23.26 -5.30
CA GLY A 30 10.16 24.05 -4.39
C GLY A 30 10.46 23.77 -2.91
N CYS A 31 10.89 22.54 -2.58
CA CYS A 31 11.22 22.10 -1.23
C CYS A 31 12.70 22.30 -0.83
N LYS A 32 13.54 22.90 -1.69
CA LYS A 32 15.01 22.99 -1.48
C LYS A 32 15.43 23.52 -0.11
N GLU A 33 14.81 24.60 0.37
CA GLU A 33 15.14 25.20 1.67
C GLU A 33 14.77 24.29 2.85
N MET A 34 13.69 23.51 2.71
CA MET A 34 13.29 22.52 3.72
C MET A 34 14.30 21.37 3.75
N ILE A 35 14.66 20.84 2.56
CA ILE A 35 15.63 19.75 2.41
C ILE A 35 16.98 20.11 3.03
N LYS A 36 17.47 21.34 2.82
CA LYS A 36 18.73 21.80 3.42
C LYS A 36 18.64 21.93 4.95
N ARG A 37 17.47 22.30 5.49
CA ARG A 37 17.25 22.47 6.94
C ARG A 37 17.13 21.18 7.72
N ASP A 38 16.71 20.09 7.08
CA ASP A 38 16.53 18.78 7.73
C ASP A 38 17.85 18.13 8.18
N GLY A 39 18.99 18.80 7.98
CA GLY A 39 20.27 18.46 8.61
C GLY A 39 20.96 17.24 8.00
N PHE A 40 20.47 16.75 6.86
CA PHE A 40 21.10 15.66 6.10
C PHE A 40 22.24 16.13 5.21
N TYR A 41 22.37 17.43 5.01
CA TYR A 41 23.36 18.06 4.15
C TYR A 41 24.07 19.16 4.92
N SER A 42 25.39 19.30 4.71
CA SER A 42 26.11 20.48 5.18
C SER A 42 25.73 21.70 4.33
N ASP A 43 25.89 22.92 4.87
CA ASP A 43 25.58 24.17 4.14
C ASP A 43 26.28 24.29 2.77
N ASP A 44 27.41 23.62 2.60
CA ASP A 44 28.23 23.60 1.38
C ASP A 44 27.92 22.44 0.41
N GLU A 45 26.97 21.55 0.73
CA GLU A 45 26.60 20.41 -0.11
C GLU A 45 25.22 20.60 -0.77
N ASP A 46 25.18 20.38 -2.08
CA ASP A 46 23.90 20.32 -2.80
C ASP A 46 23.22 18.96 -2.56
N PRO A 47 21.92 18.95 -2.17
CA PRO A 47 21.20 17.71 -1.90
C PRO A 47 21.13 16.77 -3.10
N MET A 48 21.31 15.47 -2.88
CA MET A 48 20.98 14.45 -3.87
C MET A 48 19.50 14.08 -3.73
N ILE A 49 18.75 14.17 -4.82
CA ILE A 49 17.35 13.82 -4.86
C ILE A 49 17.15 12.59 -5.75
N TYR A 50 16.35 11.65 -5.26
CA TYR A 50 15.91 10.48 -5.99
C TYR A 50 14.52 10.73 -6.56
N ILE A 51 14.32 10.34 -7.82
CA ILE A 51 13.05 10.44 -8.52
C ILE A 51 12.65 9.08 -9.05
N GLY A 52 11.39 8.69 -8.83
CA GLY A 52 10.95 7.32 -9.02
C GLY A 52 9.61 7.22 -9.75
N GLN A 53 9.48 6.25 -10.64
CA GLN A 53 8.20 5.87 -11.24
C GLN A 53 7.41 5.00 -10.26
N CYS A 54 6.17 5.41 -9.98
CA CYS A 54 5.29 4.71 -9.06
C CYS A 54 4.44 3.66 -9.79
N GLU A 55 4.47 2.44 -9.28
CA GLU A 55 3.48 1.40 -9.56
C GLU A 55 2.60 1.20 -8.32
N TYR A 56 1.33 1.58 -8.42
CA TYR A 56 0.38 1.42 -7.32
C TYR A 56 0.10 -0.04 -7.03
N ILE A 57 0.12 -0.38 -5.75
CA ILE A 57 -0.19 -1.71 -5.24
C ILE A 57 -1.71 -1.82 -5.16
N PRO A 58 -2.35 -2.74 -5.92
CA PRO A 58 -3.80 -2.90 -5.88
C PRO A 58 -4.32 -3.14 -4.46
N LEU A 59 -5.54 -2.68 -4.19
CA LEU A 59 -6.23 -3.01 -2.95
C LEU A 59 -6.48 -4.52 -2.92
N ARG A 60 -6.17 -5.15 -1.79
CA ARG A 60 -6.35 -6.58 -1.57
C ARG A 60 -7.84 -6.90 -1.48
N THR A 61 -8.31 -7.82 -2.31
CA THR A 61 -9.70 -8.31 -2.31
C THR A 61 -9.78 -9.80 -2.06
N ASP A 62 -8.66 -10.51 -2.12
CA ASP A 62 -8.51 -11.94 -1.87
C ASP A 62 -8.62 -12.28 -0.37
N LEU A 63 -9.86 -12.39 0.10
CA LEU A 63 -10.17 -12.85 1.46
C LEU A 63 -10.04 -14.38 1.57
N ASP A 64 -9.42 -14.81 2.68
CA ASP A 64 -9.17 -16.21 3.03
C ASP A 64 -10.35 -16.77 3.84
N ALA A 65 -11.15 -17.64 3.22
CA ALA A 65 -12.33 -18.18 3.86
C ALA A 65 -11.99 -19.12 5.02
N ASP A 66 -10.87 -19.85 4.96
CA ASP A 66 -10.47 -20.75 6.04
C ASP A 66 -10.20 -19.95 7.31
N ARG A 67 -9.45 -18.86 7.19
CA ARG A 67 -9.17 -17.95 8.31
C ARG A 67 -10.44 -17.37 8.93
N GLU A 68 -11.40 -16.95 8.11
CA GLU A 68 -12.65 -16.39 8.62
C GLU A 68 -13.54 -17.45 9.29
N LEU A 69 -13.59 -18.66 8.75
CA LEU A 69 -14.33 -19.78 9.36
C LEU A 69 -13.69 -20.22 10.68
N GLU A 70 -12.36 -20.25 10.78
CA GLU A 70 -11.64 -20.47 12.03
C GLU A 70 -12.01 -19.43 13.09
N TYR A 71 -11.92 -18.15 12.75
CA TYR A 71 -12.29 -17.05 13.66
C TYR A 71 -13.74 -17.16 14.15
N LEU A 72 -14.69 -17.46 13.26
CA LEU A 72 -16.09 -17.63 13.63
C LEU A 72 -16.33 -18.87 14.51
N ALA A 73 -15.60 -19.96 14.26
CA ALA A 73 -15.71 -21.16 15.07
C ALA A 73 -15.17 -20.95 16.49
N GLU A 74 -14.07 -20.20 16.63
CA GLU A 74 -13.52 -19.81 17.94
C GLU A 74 -14.53 -18.97 18.74
N LEU A 75 -15.11 -17.93 18.12
CA LEU A 75 -16.13 -17.12 18.78
C LEU A 75 -17.34 -17.94 19.22
N TYR A 76 -17.81 -18.84 18.34
CA TYR A 76 -18.93 -19.71 18.68
C TYR A 76 -18.58 -20.66 19.84
N CYS A 77 -17.36 -21.22 19.83
CA CYS A 77 -16.85 -22.09 20.89
C CYS A 77 -16.81 -21.35 22.24
N ASP A 78 -16.29 -20.12 22.26
CA ASP A 78 -16.23 -19.29 23.47
C ASP A 78 -17.61 -19.00 24.06
N GLU A 79 -18.62 -18.79 23.21
CA GLU A 79 -19.99 -18.50 23.65
C GLU A 79 -20.77 -19.76 24.05
N SER A 80 -20.58 -20.86 23.33
CA SER A 80 -21.37 -22.09 23.50
C SER A 80 -20.74 -23.09 24.46
N GLY A 81 -19.42 -22.98 24.73
CA GLY A 81 -18.63 -24.00 25.40
C GLY A 81 -18.51 -25.30 24.59
N CYS A 82 -18.61 -25.24 23.25
CA CYS A 82 -18.50 -26.43 22.42
C CYS A 82 -17.05 -26.95 22.35
N ASP A 83 -16.87 -28.26 22.27
CA ASP A 83 -15.54 -28.88 22.12
C ASP A 83 -15.23 -29.31 20.67
N TYR A 84 -16.05 -28.90 19.70
CA TYR A 84 -15.94 -29.34 18.30
C TYR A 84 -15.92 -28.18 17.32
N TYR A 85 -15.17 -28.33 16.23
CA TYR A 85 -15.11 -27.34 15.16
C TYR A 85 -16.41 -27.37 14.35
N ILE A 86 -17.19 -26.30 14.39
CA ILE A 86 -18.55 -26.26 13.82
C ILE A 86 -18.60 -26.39 12.30
N TYR A 87 -17.50 -26.09 11.61
CA TYR A 87 -17.38 -26.21 10.16
C TYR A 87 -16.68 -27.51 9.74
N GLU A 88 -16.61 -28.50 10.63
CA GLU A 88 -16.16 -29.84 10.28
C GLU A 88 -17.05 -30.41 9.16
N GLY A 89 -16.42 -30.87 8.08
CA GLY A 89 -17.11 -31.42 6.92
C GLY A 89 -17.54 -30.41 5.85
N VAL A 90 -17.27 -29.11 6.03
CA VAL A 90 -17.38 -28.13 4.93
C VAL A 90 -16.34 -28.45 3.86
N SER A 91 -16.79 -28.55 2.60
CA SER A 91 -15.93 -28.94 1.49
C SER A 91 -15.04 -27.80 1.00
N ASP A 92 -13.92 -28.14 0.35
CA ASP A 92 -13.06 -27.15 -0.31
C ASP A 92 -13.79 -26.37 -1.42
N GLU A 93 -14.79 -26.99 -2.06
CA GLU A 93 -15.62 -26.33 -3.08
C GLU A 93 -16.48 -25.23 -2.45
N ASP A 94 -17.10 -25.51 -1.30
CA ASP A 94 -17.90 -24.53 -0.56
C ASP A 94 -17.04 -23.39 -0.01
N LYS A 95 -15.84 -23.70 0.48
CA LYS A 95 -14.86 -22.70 0.93
C LYS A 95 -14.44 -21.79 -0.21
N LYS A 96 -14.08 -22.35 -1.37
CA LYS A 96 -13.72 -21.58 -2.56
C LYS A 96 -14.87 -20.71 -3.06
N TRP A 97 -16.11 -21.22 -2.99
CA TRP A 97 -17.30 -20.42 -3.29
C TRP A 97 -17.42 -19.22 -2.32
N LEU A 98 -17.18 -19.44 -1.03
CA LEU A 98 -17.20 -18.40 -0.02
C LEU A 98 -16.09 -17.36 -0.26
N GLU A 99 -14.85 -17.76 -0.53
CA GLU A 99 -13.74 -16.86 -0.88
C GLU A 99 -14.10 -15.95 -2.06
N GLN A 100 -14.66 -16.52 -3.13
CA GLN A 100 -15.07 -15.75 -4.30
C GLN A 100 -16.16 -14.73 -3.96
N LYS A 101 -17.12 -15.10 -3.09
CA LYS A 101 -18.16 -14.19 -2.64
C LYS A 101 -17.62 -13.08 -1.77
N LEU A 102 -16.78 -13.40 -0.79
CA LEU A 102 -16.14 -12.41 0.08
C LEU A 102 -15.26 -11.46 -0.73
N SER A 103 -14.52 -11.97 -1.72
CA SER A 103 -13.66 -11.15 -2.57
C SER A 103 -14.45 -10.16 -3.42
N SER A 104 -15.55 -10.62 -4.03
CA SER A 104 -16.48 -9.74 -4.76
C SER A 104 -17.08 -8.66 -3.87
N VAL A 105 -17.41 -8.99 -2.61
CA VAL A 105 -17.93 -8.00 -1.65
C VAL A 105 -16.87 -6.95 -1.30
N MET A 106 -15.60 -7.34 -1.17
CA MET A 106 -14.52 -6.38 -0.92
C MET A 106 -14.28 -5.45 -2.11
N GLU A 107 -14.35 -5.96 -3.34
CA GLU A 107 -14.30 -5.15 -4.55
C GLU A 107 -15.43 -4.10 -4.56
N GLU A 108 -16.67 -4.55 -4.38
CA GLU A 108 -17.85 -3.67 -4.31
C GLU A 108 -17.74 -2.64 -3.18
N PHE A 109 -17.21 -3.05 -2.03
CA PHE A 109 -17.00 -2.16 -0.89
C PHE A 109 -15.99 -1.06 -1.21
N HIS A 110 -14.82 -1.42 -1.78
CA HIS A 110 -13.81 -0.45 -2.19
C HIS A 110 -14.37 0.57 -3.18
N GLU A 111 -15.12 0.10 -4.19
CA GLU A 111 -15.78 0.99 -5.15
C GLU A 111 -16.81 1.90 -4.47
N ARG A 112 -17.65 1.35 -3.59
CA ARG A 112 -18.72 2.07 -2.90
C ARG A 112 -18.18 3.20 -2.03
N VAL A 113 -17.08 2.99 -1.33
CA VAL A 113 -16.47 4.03 -0.48
C VAL A 113 -15.50 4.93 -1.25
N GLY A 114 -15.32 4.70 -2.55
CA GLY A 114 -14.38 5.45 -3.39
C GLY A 114 -12.91 5.22 -2.99
N MET A 115 -12.60 4.07 -2.40
CA MET A 115 -11.25 3.73 -1.98
C MET A 115 -10.39 3.42 -3.22
N LYS A 116 -9.19 3.98 -3.25
CA LYS A 116 -8.22 3.78 -4.32
C LYS A 116 -6.88 3.33 -3.75
N PRO A 117 -6.09 2.55 -4.50
CA PRO A 117 -4.68 2.32 -4.19
C PRO A 117 -3.95 3.65 -3.96
N ASN A 118 -3.41 3.83 -2.75
CA ASN A 118 -2.56 4.97 -2.41
C ASN A 118 -1.11 4.56 -2.14
N TRP A 119 -0.89 3.28 -1.84
CA TRP A 119 0.44 2.71 -1.66
C TRP A 119 1.01 2.31 -3.02
N PHE A 120 2.31 2.53 -3.19
CA PHE A 120 3.02 2.24 -4.42
C PHE A 120 4.42 1.72 -4.12
N ARG A 121 5.02 1.07 -5.12
CA ARG A 121 6.45 0.78 -5.15
C ARG A 121 7.13 1.57 -6.26
N ILE A 122 8.42 1.84 -6.10
CA ILE A 122 9.23 2.43 -7.16
C ILE A 122 9.74 1.34 -8.09
N VAL A 123 9.44 1.45 -9.39
CA VAL A 123 9.83 0.44 -10.41
C VAL A 123 10.99 0.87 -11.28
N ASN A 124 11.23 2.18 -11.39
CA ASN A 124 12.38 2.77 -12.03
C ASN A 124 12.79 4.02 -11.24
N MET A 125 14.09 4.23 -11.07
CA MET A 125 14.61 5.31 -10.25
C MET A 125 15.83 5.95 -10.91
N GLU A 126 15.90 7.26 -10.77
CA GLU A 126 17.05 8.08 -11.15
C GLU A 126 17.39 9.03 -10.01
N SER A 127 18.56 9.64 -10.03
CA SER A 127 18.96 10.64 -9.05
C SER A 127 19.56 11.87 -9.73
N PHE A 128 19.42 13.03 -9.10
CA PHE A 128 20.00 14.29 -9.56
C PHE A 128 20.42 15.16 -8.38
N VAL A 129 21.40 16.05 -8.63
CA VAL A 129 21.85 17.02 -7.64
C VAL A 129 20.96 18.27 -7.73
N LEU A 130 20.47 18.72 -6.58
CA LEU A 130 19.59 19.86 -6.43
C LEU A 130 20.40 21.16 -6.27
N HIS A 131 20.84 21.72 -7.40
CA HIS A 131 21.65 22.95 -7.49
C HIS A 131 20.92 24.20 -7.01
#